data_AF-A0A9J5YGD6-F1
#
_entry.id   AF-A0A9J5YGD6-F1
#
_cell.length_a   1.000
_cell.length_b   1.000
_cell.length_c   1.000
_cell.angle_alpha   90.00
_cell.angle_beta   90.00
_cell.angle_gamma   90.00
#
_symmetry.space_group_name_H-M   'P 1'
#
loop_
_entity.id
_entity.type
_entity.pdbx_description
1 polymer ?
#
loop_
_entity_poly.entity_id
_entity_poly.type
_entity_poly.pdbx_seq_one_letter_code
_entity_poly.pdbx_strand_id
1 'polypeptide(L)'
;MYTIEFQKQGLPHAHFLIILEEKYKILTPKAYDQFVCVELPDPKRNPHLFELVHLHMIHGPCGPLNPTCPCKSSYPIYRRRNTGQSIKIGSHLLDNSWVVPYNPYLLCKFNCHINVEICSDIKIVKYIYKYLCKGHDKIAFNLHTNNTNIEIDEIKEYQSARWVSPPEATWRIYAFPINEMNPCVYHIQLHLDGQQLVSFKSTDNIDKVINNPMIKKTMLIEFFAMNKVNKEAVTLNLLYREFLEFFVWSTSYRIWTHRKQRNVIGRIVTCHPTEGERYYLRFLLINVRAPKSYQDLLTFNGEYCTTFRESTEKRGLLLCDNNLTECMSEASTYQVPSSLRHLFGVLLAYCNPNNPKELWKFFENSMSEDFNKYPGLSSKEVRYKALNHINDILYSMGRDINEFELISKIIKVSTIAKEAKDVLSERNIIVSEKDLLLQRELNRDQQIAYNTILNRVFSNKLGAFFIDGPGGTGKTFLYRVLLATVRHREFAALATASSGVAASLLLGGQTTHSRFKLTIEIDENFSCNISKQSSLASLIRDAKLIVWDESSMAKKEMIEALDLLLKDLMETNILFGGKVVVFSGDFRQTLPV
;
A
#
# COMPACT_ATOMS: atom_id res chain seq x y z
N MET A 1 8.02 -8.69 -20.96
CA MET A 1 8.60 -7.48 -20.33
C MET A 1 10.02 -7.81 -19.90
N TYR A 2 10.96 -6.87 -20.02
CA TYR A 2 12.31 -7.07 -19.49
C TYR A 2 12.88 -5.79 -18.89
N THR A 3 13.91 -5.94 -18.06
CA THR A 3 14.76 -4.84 -17.58
C THR A 3 16.22 -5.28 -17.49
N ILE A 4 17.13 -4.39 -17.82
CA ILE A 4 18.57 -4.57 -17.73
C ILE A 4 19.06 -3.85 -16.47
N GLU A 5 19.76 -4.58 -15.61
CA GLU A 5 20.40 -4.08 -14.40
C GLU A 5 21.92 -4.14 -14.57
N PHE A 6 22.60 -3.10 -14.14
CA PHE A 6 24.07 -3.04 -14.11
C PHE A 6 24.52 -3.17 -12.67
N GLN A 7 25.04 -4.34 -12.30
CA GLN A 7 25.51 -4.58 -10.94
C GLN A 7 26.92 -4.02 -10.78
N LYS A 8 27.09 -2.74 -10.44
CA LYS A 8 28.42 -2.10 -10.22
C LYS A 8 29.52 -2.56 -11.20
N GLN A 9 30.37 -3.54 -10.82
CA GLN A 9 31.49 -4.05 -11.62
C GLN A 9 31.14 -5.28 -12.49
N GLY A 10 29.94 -5.81 -12.40
CA GLY A 10 29.46 -6.97 -13.14
C GLY A 10 28.95 -6.65 -14.54
N LEU A 11 28.77 -7.71 -15.33
CA LEU A 11 28.12 -7.65 -16.63
C LEU A 11 26.65 -7.22 -16.51
N PRO A 12 26.02 -6.75 -17.61
CA PRO A 12 24.60 -6.45 -17.63
C PRO A 12 23.78 -7.70 -17.28
N HIS A 13 22.84 -7.56 -16.36
CA HIS A 13 21.92 -8.61 -15.93
C HIS A 13 20.53 -8.32 -16.48
N ALA A 14 20.01 -9.23 -17.31
CA ALA A 14 18.70 -9.08 -17.90
C ALA A 14 17.66 -9.88 -17.12
N HIS A 15 16.64 -9.19 -16.61
CA HIS A 15 15.50 -9.80 -15.93
C HIS A 15 14.31 -9.82 -16.89
N PHE A 16 13.78 -11.00 -17.19
CA PHE A 16 12.65 -11.19 -18.09
C PHE A 16 11.41 -11.69 -17.35
N LEU A 17 10.26 -11.10 -17.65
CA LEU A 17 8.95 -11.62 -17.31
C LEU A 17 8.20 -11.96 -18.59
N ILE A 18 7.93 -13.24 -18.78
CA ILE A 18 7.23 -13.79 -19.94
C ILE A 18 5.88 -14.32 -19.48
N ILE A 19 4.81 -13.81 -20.08
CA ILE A 19 3.45 -14.28 -19.85
C ILE A 19 3.02 -15.02 -21.11
N LEU A 20 2.68 -16.30 -20.97
CA LEU A 20 2.27 -17.15 -22.08
C LEU A 20 0.78 -16.93 -22.40
N GLU A 21 0.42 -16.97 -23.68
CA GLU A 21 -0.98 -17.03 -24.12
C GLU A 21 -1.65 -18.30 -23.58
N GLU A 22 -2.98 -18.27 -23.44
CA GLU A 22 -3.76 -19.36 -22.82
C GLU A 22 -3.45 -20.73 -23.43
N LYS A 23 -3.36 -20.81 -24.77
CA LYS A 23 -3.08 -22.05 -25.51
C LYS A 23 -1.67 -22.62 -25.28
N TYR A 24 -0.74 -21.82 -24.76
CA TYR A 24 0.64 -22.22 -24.46
C TYR A 24 0.89 -22.32 -22.95
N LYS A 25 -0.12 -22.12 -22.10
CA LYS A 25 0.05 -22.25 -20.66
C LYS A 25 0.46 -23.67 -20.29
N ILE A 26 1.44 -23.76 -19.40
CA ILE A 26 1.94 -25.02 -18.87
C ILE A 26 1.08 -25.35 -17.65
N LEU A 27 0.27 -26.41 -17.73
CA LEU A 27 -0.73 -26.72 -16.70
C LEU A 27 -0.45 -28.02 -15.94
N THR A 28 0.63 -28.75 -16.26
CA THR A 28 0.95 -30.04 -15.63
C THR A 28 2.39 -30.08 -15.11
N PRO A 29 2.67 -30.80 -13.99
CA PRO A 29 4.02 -31.02 -13.49
C PRO A 29 4.99 -31.57 -14.54
N LYS A 30 4.53 -32.57 -15.32
CA LYS A 30 5.32 -33.18 -16.40
C LYS A 30 5.72 -32.16 -17.47
N ALA A 31 4.84 -31.22 -17.79
CA ALA A 31 5.17 -30.18 -18.75
C ALA A 31 6.16 -29.16 -18.16
N TYR A 32 6.06 -28.80 -16.88
CA TYR A 32 7.08 -27.96 -16.23
C TYR A 32 8.48 -28.59 -16.27
N ASP A 33 8.58 -29.88 -15.97
CA ASP A 33 9.83 -30.64 -16.02
C ASP A 33 10.47 -30.71 -17.43
N GLN A 34 9.71 -30.41 -18.50
CA GLN A 34 10.24 -30.34 -19.87
C GLN A 34 10.90 -29.00 -20.17
N PHE A 35 10.48 -27.92 -19.49
CA PHE A 35 10.96 -26.57 -19.74
C PHE A 35 12.00 -26.10 -18.72
N VAL A 36 11.95 -26.59 -17.48
CA VAL A 36 12.90 -26.22 -16.42
C VAL A 36 13.57 -27.48 -15.90
N CYS A 37 14.90 -27.48 -15.95
CA CYS A 37 15.77 -28.52 -15.44
C CYS A 37 16.59 -27.99 -14.26
N VAL A 38 16.84 -28.86 -13.28
CA VAL A 38 17.66 -28.57 -12.10
C VAL A 38 18.64 -29.73 -11.86
N GLU A 39 19.06 -30.38 -12.94
CA GLU A 39 19.87 -31.59 -12.90
C GLU A 39 21.08 -31.46 -13.82
N LEU A 40 22.16 -32.16 -13.45
CA LEU A 40 23.31 -32.40 -14.30
C LEU A 40 22.89 -33.26 -15.51
N PRO A 41 23.13 -32.79 -16.74
CA PRO A 41 22.91 -33.59 -17.94
C PRO A 41 23.78 -34.85 -17.94
N ASP A 42 23.37 -35.91 -18.63
CA ASP A 42 24.25 -37.06 -18.83
C ASP A 42 25.47 -36.66 -19.69
N PRO A 43 26.70 -36.74 -19.17
CA PRO A 43 27.90 -36.29 -19.88
C PRO A 43 28.21 -37.13 -21.12
N LYS A 44 27.70 -38.36 -21.22
CA LYS A 44 27.86 -39.21 -22.41
C LYS A 44 26.84 -38.88 -23.49
N ARG A 45 25.62 -38.51 -23.09
CA ARG A 45 24.52 -38.20 -24.04
C ARG A 45 24.56 -36.74 -24.51
N ASN A 46 24.86 -35.80 -23.62
CA ASN A 46 24.86 -34.37 -23.89
C ASN A 46 26.10 -33.69 -23.29
N PRO A 47 27.31 -33.99 -23.79
CA PRO A 47 28.57 -33.46 -23.23
C PRO A 47 28.60 -31.93 -23.23
N HIS A 48 28.11 -31.31 -24.31
CA HIS A 48 28.09 -29.84 -24.43
C HIS A 48 27.20 -29.17 -23.38
N LEU A 49 25.98 -29.66 -23.18
CA LEU A 49 25.08 -29.11 -22.17
C LEU A 49 25.64 -29.35 -20.75
N PHE A 50 26.26 -30.50 -20.51
CA PHE A 50 26.91 -30.79 -19.23
C PHE A 50 28.01 -29.78 -18.92
N GLU A 51 28.87 -29.45 -19.88
CA GLU A 51 29.91 -28.44 -19.73
C GLU A 51 29.33 -27.06 -19.42
N LEU A 52 28.24 -26.66 -20.09
CA LEU A 52 27.58 -25.37 -19.83
C LEU A 52 26.93 -25.32 -18.45
N VAL A 53 26.30 -26.41 -18.01
CA VAL A 53 25.71 -26.51 -16.66
C VAL A 53 26.81 -26.43 -15.61
N HIS A 54 27.93 -27.13 -15.83
CA HIS A 54 29.10 -27.06 -14.96
C HIS A 54 29.67 -25.64 -14.87
N LEU A 55 29.82 -24.95 -15.99
CA LEU A 55 30.45 -23.64 -16.06
C LEU A 55 29.57 -22.54 -15.46
N HIS A 56 28.26 -22.59 -15.73
CA HIS A 56 27.37 -21.44 -15.48
C HIS A 56 26.26 -21.70 -14.46
N MET A 57 25.83 -22.95 -14.24
CA MET A 57 24.59 -23.26 -13.50
C MET A 57 24.81 -23.87 -12.12
N ILE A 58 26.04 -23.96 -11.62
CA ILE A 58 26.30 -24.50 -10.28
C ILE A 58 26.38 -23.36 -9.28
N HIS A 59 25.51 -23.41 -8.27
CA HIS A 59 25.56 -22.49 -7.14
C HIS A 59 26.83 -22.75 -6.30
N GLY A 60 27.52 -21.69 -5.87
CA GLY A 60 28.65 -21.83 -4.95
C GLY A 60 28.25 -22.36 -3.57
N PRO A 61 29.18 -22.88 -2.75
CA PRO A 61 28.86 -23.39 -1.42
C PRO A 61 28.18 -22.31 -0.56
N CYS A 62 27.03 -22.65 0.05
CA CYS A 62 26.23 -21.79 0.92
C CYS A 62 25.60 -22.60 2.08
N GLY A 63 25.00 -21.93 3.06
CA GLY A 63 24.39 -22.61 4.22
C GLY A 63 25.44 -23.25 5.13
N PRO A 64 25.33 -24.53 5.53
CA PRO A 64 26.31 -25.17 6.41
C PRO A 64 27.73 -25.21 5.84
N LEU A 65 27.86 -25.25 4.50
CA LEU A 65 29.16 -25.25 3.80
C LEU A 65 29.77 -23.85 3.67
N ASN A 66 28.97 -22.79 3.86
CA ASN A 66 29.45 -21.41 3.95
C ASN A 66 28.42 -20.53 4.71
N PRO A 67 28.57 -20.39 6.04
CA PRO A 67 27.60 -19.69 6.91
C PRO A 67 27.44 -18.21 6.61
N THR A 68 28.40 -17.61 5.89
CA THR A 68 28.38 -16.19 5.52
C THR A 68 27.47 -15.87 4.33
N CYS A 69 27.00 -16.90 3.61
CA CYS A 69 26.15 -16.76 2.45
C CYS A 69 24.68 -17.07 2.81
N PRO A 70 23.77 -16.08 2.87
CA PRO A 70 22.37 -16.29 3.25
C PRO A 70 21.59 -16.96 2.12
N CYS A 71 21.39 -18.27 2.20
CA CYS A 71 20.50 -19.02 1.31
C CYS A 71 19.04 -18.86 1.76
N LYS A 72 18.20 -18.16 0.97
CA LYS A 72 16.78 -17.92 1.29
C LYS A 72 15.84 -18.95 0.63
N SER A 73 14.99 -19.55 1.44
CA SER A 73 13.95 -20.53 1.07
C SER A 73 12.63 -19.86 0.63
N SER A 74 12.64 -19.14 -0.50
CA SER A 74 11.41 -18.50 -1.02
C SER A 74 11.08 -18.88 -2.48
N TYR A 75 11.81 -19.82 -3.08
CA TYR A 75 11.65 -20.19 -4.48
C TYR A 75 10.88 -21.51 -4.65
N PRO A 76 10.26 -21.73 -5.83
CA PRO A 76 9.61 -23.01 -6.16
C PRO A 76 10.58 -24.19 -6.02
N ILE A 77 10.06 -25.31 -5.53
CA ILE A 77 10.83 -26.56 -5.43
C ILE A 77 10.63 -27.34 -6.72
N TYR A 78 11.71 -27.51 -7.49
CA TYR A 78 11.72 -28.32 -8.71
C TYR A 78 12.13 -29.76 -8.42
N ARG A 79 11.74 -30.68 -9.32
CA ARG A 79 12.12 -32.10 -9.22
C ARG A 79 13.64 -32.25 -9.42
N ARG A 80 14.32 -32.73 -8.38
CA ARG A 80 15.76 -33.08 -8.39
C ARG A 80 15.93 -34.57 -8.17
N ARG A 81 16.27 -35.34 -9.19
CA ARG A 81 16.55 -36.78 -9.06
C ARG A 81 17.97 -37.00 -8.54
N ASN A 82 18.16 -38.01 -7.71
CA ASN A 82 19.50 -38.50 -7.39
C ASN A 82 19.98 -39.40 -8.54
N THR A 83 20.85 -38.87 -9.39
CA THR A 83 21.44 -39.58 -10.54
C THR A 83 22.81 -40.20 -10.23
N GLY A 84 23.32 -40.03 -9.01
CA GLY A 84 24.68 -40.43 -8.62
C GLY A 84 25.80 -39.58 -9.25
N GLN A 85 25.45 -38.54 -10.02
CA GLN A 85 26.43 -37.63 -10.62
C GLN A 85 26.76 -36.49 -9.68
N SER A 86 28.03 -36.09 -9.65
CA SER A 86 28.51 -34.92 -8.92
C SER A 86 29.66 -34.26 -9.66
N ILE A 87 29.86 -32.98 -9.40
CA ILE A 87 30.98 -32.21 -9.94
C ILE A 87 31.81 -31.63 -8.81
N LYS A 88 33.13 -31.60 -9.00
CA LYS A 88 34.07 -31.03 -8.04
C LYS A 88 34.27 -29.55 -8.31
N ILE A 89 33.85 -28.70 -7.37
CA ILE A 89 34.13 -27.26 -7.38
C ILE A 89 34.93 -26.93 -6.12
N GLY A 90 36.18 -26.52 -6.31
CA GLY A 90 37.15 -26.37 -5.21
C GLY A 90 37.39 -27.70 -4.47
N SER A 91 37.15 -27.71 -3.16
CA SER A 91 37.25 -28.89 -2.29
C SER A 91 35.94 -29.68 -2.14
N HIS A 92 34.85 -29.25 -2.75
CA HIS A 92 33.52 -29.82 -2.53
C HIS A 92 33.02 -30.60 -3.75
N LEU A 93 32.35 -31.72 -3.48
CA LEU A 93 31.59 -32.48 -4.47
C LEU A 93 30.12 -32.04 -4.39
N LEU A 94 29.63 -31.46 -5.49
CA LEU A 94 28.30 -30.88 -5.58
C LEU A 94 27.45 -31.73 -6.52
N ASP A 95 26.29 -32.17 -6.05
CA ASP A 95 25.32 -32.96 -6.81
C ASP A 95 24.19 -32.09 -7.39
N ASN A 96 23.12 -32.73 -7.85
CA ASN A 96 21.94 -32.06 -8.39
C ASN A 96 21.28 -31.07 -7.41
N SER A 97 21.56 -31.08 -6.10
CA SER A 97 21.01 -30.08 -5.17
C SER A 97 21.56 -28.67 -5.37
N TRP A 98 22.71 -28.54 -6.04
CA TRP A 98 23.42 -27.27 -6.26
C TRP A 98 23.14 -26.64 -7.63
N VAL A 99 22.41 -27.34 -8.50
CA VAL A 99 22.11 -26.85 -9.84
C VAL A 99 21.01 -25.78 -9.79
N VAL A 100 21.31 -24.61 -10.35
CA VAL A 100 20.36 -23.50 -10.53
C VAL A 100 19.32 -23.90 -11.58
N PRO A 101 18.02 -23.61 -11.40
CA PRO A 101 17.00 -23.89 -12.42
C PRO A 101 17.31 -23.25 -13.77
N TYR A 102 17.33 -24.05 -14.83
CA TYR A 102 17.69 -23.60 -16.18
C TYR A 102 16.80 -24.24 -17.26
N ASN A 103 16.74 -23.59 -18.42
CA ASN A 103 16.19 -24.20 -19.63
C ASN A 103 17.36 -24.64 -20.53
N PRO A 104 17.46 -25.93 -20.92
CA PRO A 104 18.57 -26.44 -21.74
C PRO A 104 18.80 -25.66 -23.04
N TYR A 105 17.72 -25.29 -23.75
CA TYR A 105 17.80 -24.56 -25.01
C TYR A 105 18.33 -23.13 -24.79
N LEU A 106 17.81 -22.41 -23.79
CA LEU A 106 18.26 -21.04 -23.49
C LEU A 106 19.73 -21.02 -23.04
N LEU A 107 20.13 -21.98 -22.21
CA LEU A 107 21.52 -22.10 -21.76
C LEU A 107 22.48 -22.33 -22.93
N CYS A 108 22.17 -23.29 -23.82
CA CYS A 108 22.96 -23.52 -25.03
C CYS A 108 23.00 -22.32 -25.96
N LYS A 109 21.88 -21.60 -26.10
CA LYS A 109 21.77 -20.45 -27.01
C LYS A 109 22.58 -19.24 -26.55
N PHE A 110 22.56 -18.94 -25.25
CA PHE A 110 23.15 -17.72 -24.71
C PHE A 110 24.51 -17.92 -24.04
N ASN A 111 24.86 -19.17 -23.67
CA ASN A 111 26.15 -19.54 -23.07
C ASN A 111 26.54 -18.62 -21.90
N CYS A 112 25.62 -18.43 -20.95
CA CYS A 112 25.82 -17.60 -19.76
C CYS A 112 24.99 -18.10 -18.59
N HIS A 113 25.17 -17.48 -17.41
CA HIS A 113 24.33 -17.78 -16.25
C HIS A 113 22.86 -17.37 -16.49
N ILE A 114 21.92 -18.31 -16.38
CA ILE A 114 20.48 -18.12 -16.56
C ILE A 114 19.75 -18.84 -15.43
N ASN A 115 18.91 -18.11 -14.69
CA ASN A 115 17.93 -18.72 -13.78
C ASN A 115 16.53 -18.63 -14.39
N VAL A 116 15.90 -19.78 -14.64
CA VAL A 116 14.53 -19.86 -15.18
C VAL A 116 13.58 -20.32 -14.09
N GLU A 117 12.66 -19.43 -13.70
CA GLU A 117 11.70 -19.68 -12.64
C GLU A 117 10.25 -19.67 -13.17
N ILE A 118 9.45 -20.65 -12.74
CA ILE A 118 8.01 -20.68 -12.99
C ILE A 118 7.30 -19.80 -11.95
N CYS A 119 6.62 -18.77 -12.45
CA CYS A 119 5.91 -17.81 -11.61
C CYS A 119 4.51 -18.32 -11.24
N SER A 120 4.36 -18.90 -10.04
CA SER A 120 3.04 -19.32 -9.50
C SER A 120 2.50 -18.42 -8.38
N ASP A 121 3.31 -17.51 -7.84
CA ASP A 121 2.96 -16.58 -6.75
C ASP A 121 3.22 -15.13 -7.19
N ILE A 122 2.37 -14.20 -6.72
CA ILE A 122 2.53 -12.75 -6.90
C ILE A 122 3.86 -12.22 -6.34
N LYS A 123 4.50 -12.93 -5.40
CA LYS A 123 5.84 -12.59 -4.90
C LYS A 123 6.88 -12.45 -6.01
N ILE A 124 6.84 -13.31 -7.04
CA ILE A 124 7.81 -13.25 -8.15
C ILE A 124 7.50 -12.08 -9.07
N VAL A 125 6.22 -11.73 -9.25
CA VAL A 125 5.83 -10.50 -9.95
C VAL A 125 6.40 -9.28 -9.21
N LYS A 126 6.25 -9.20 -7.88
CA LYS A 126 6.85 -8.14 -7.05
C LYS A 126 8.37 -8.09 -7.19
N TYR A 127 9.03 -9.24 -7.30
CA TYR A 127 10.48 -9.32 -7.51
C TYR A 127 10.90 -8.65 -8.82
N ILE A 128 10.20 -8.86 -9.93
CA ILE A 128 10.51 -8.17 -11.19
C ILE A 128 10.24 -6.66 -11.10
N TYR A 129 9.10 -6.27 -10.50
CA TYR A 129 8.79 -4.85 -10.30
C TYR A 129 9.82 -4.14 -9.43
N LYS A 130 10.45 -4.83 -8.47
CA LYS A 130 11.58 -4.31 -7.72
C LYS A 130 12.66 -3.80 -8.66
N TYR A 131 13.03 -4.53 -9.72
CA TYR A 131 14.09 -4.13 -10.66
C TYR A 131 13.65 -3.06 -11.66
N LEU A 132 12.37 -3.04 -12.04
CA LEU A 132 11.82 -1.97 -12.87
C LEU A 132 11.78 -0.63 -12.14
N CYS A 133 11.42 -0.66 -10.86
CA CYS A 133 11.29 0.52 -10.02
C CYS A 133 12.55 0.79 -9.18
N LYS A 134 13.60 -0.02 -9.32
CA LYS A 134 14.86 0.18 -8.61
C LYS A 134 15.49 1.48 -9.10
N GLY A 135 15.74 2.39 -8.18
CA GLY A 135 16.53 3.59 -8.46
C GLY A 135 17.96 3.23 -8.87
N HIS A 136 18.68 4.24 -9.38
CA HIS A 136 20.08 4.06 -9.76
C HIS A 136 20.96 3.86 -8.53
N ASP A 137 22.03 3.09 -8.68
CA ASP A 137 23.07 3.00 -7.66
C ASP A 137 23.66 4.40 -7.43
N LYS A 138 23.75 4.79 -6.16
CA LYS A 138 24.35 6.05 -5.73
C LYS A 138 25.55 5.77 -4.84
N ILE A 139 26.56 6.62 -4.95
CA ILE A 139 27.70 6.66 -4.05
C ILE A 139 27.72 8.00 -3.32
N ALA A 140 28.11 7.97 -2.05
CA ALA A 140 28.49 9.16 -1.32
C ALA A 140 30.01 9.30 -1.43
N PHE A 141 30.48 10.49 -1.78
CA PHE A 141 31.91 10.79 -1.85
C PHE A 141 32.18 12.19 -1.28
N ASN A 142 33.41 12.38 -0.80
CA ASN A 142 33.90 13.64 -0.27
C ASN A 142 34.98 14.19 -1.22
N LEU A 143 34.88 15.47 -1.58
CA LEU A 143 35.90 16.21 -2.31
C LEU A 143 36.66 17.12 -1.33
N HIS A 144 37.78 16.63 -0.80
CA HIS A 144 38.67 17.48 -0.02
C HIS A 144 39.36 18.49 -0.95
N THR A 145 39.22 19.78 -0.64
CA THR A 145 40.11 20.81 -1.19
C THR A 145 41.26 21.00 -0.19
N ASN A 146 42.52 20.99 -0.66
CA ASN A 146 43.72 21.00 0.18
C ASN A 146 43.96 22.30 1.00
N ASN A 147 42.95 23.16 1.18
CA ASN A 147 43.08 24.41 1.91
C ASN A 147 42.59 24.23 3.36
N THR A 148 43.53 24.25 4.30
CA THR A 148 43.32 23.98 5.74
C THR A 148 42.59 25.07 6.52
N ASN A 149 42.14 26.16 5.89
CA ASN A 149 41.61 27.36 6.56
C ASN A 149 40.20 27.78 6.11
N ILE A 150 39.39 26.87 5.54
CA ILE A 150 38.00 27.17 5.17
C ILE A 150 37.06 26.38 6.11
N GLU A 151 36.08 27.10 6.65
CA GLU A 151 34.98 26.54 7.45
C GLU A 151 34.31 25.39 6.70
N ILE A 152 34.33 24.18 7.27
CA ILE A 152 33.88 22.96 6.62
C ILE A 152 32.34 22.89 6.69
N ASP A 153 31.69 23.08 5.55
CA ASP A 153 30.26 22.86 5.39
C ASP A 153 30.00 21.36 5.11
N GLU A 154 29.75 20.59 6.17
CA GLU A 154 29.53 19.13 6.12
C GLU A 154 28.42 18.73 5.13
N ILE A 155 27.43 19.60 4.88
CA ILE A 155 26.32 19.35 3.94
C ILE A 155 26.79 19.49 2.49
N LYS A 156 27.73 20.40 2.20
CA LYS A 156 28.37 20.51 0.88
C LYS A 156 29.46 19.47 0.65
N GLU A 157 30.06 18.93 1.71
CA GLU A 157 31.13 17.93 1.65
C GLU A 157 30.62 16.54 1.22
N TYR A 158 29.41 16.16 1.65
CA TYR A 158 28.80 14.89 1.26
C TYR A 158 27.97 15.04 -0.01
N GLN A 159 28.59 14.72 -1.14
CA GLN A 159 27.88 14.65 -2.41
C GLN A 159 27.40 13.23 -2.69
N SER A 160 26.10 13.10 -2.99
CA SER A 160 25.52 11.87 -3.50
C SER A 160 25.51 11.91 -5.03
N ALA A 161 26.39 11.15 -5.67
CA ALA A 161 26.40 11.00 -7.12
C ALA A 161 25.81 9.66 -7.54
N ARG A 162 25.25 9.66 -8.74
CA ARG A 162 24.89 8.44 -9.44
C ARG A 162 26.16 7.69 -9.85
N TRP A 163 26.26 6.42 -9.49
CA TRP A 163 27.28 5.54 -10.02
C TRP A 163 26.86 5.04 -11.42
N VAL A 164 27.76 5.16 -12.39
CA VAL A 164 27.56 4.62 -13.75
C VAL A 164 28.76 3.75 -14.06
N SER A 165 28.53 2.46 -14.24
CA SER A 165 29.60 1.52 -14.59
C SER A 165 30.00 1.66 -16.08
N PRO A 166 31.20 1.23 -16.48
CA PRO A 166 31.59 1.27 -17.90
C PRO A 166 30.60 0.53 -18.84
N PRO A 167 30.04 -0.64 -18.49
CA PRO A 167 28.98 -1.28 -19.29
C PRO A 167 27.71 -0.43 -19.36
N GLU A 168 27.28 0.19 -18.26
CA GLU A 168 26.10 1.07 -18.26
C GLU A 168 26.34 2.33 -19.11
N ALA A 169 27.51 2.94 -18.99
CA ALA A 169 27.90 4.11 -19.77
C ALA A 169 27.85 3.80 -21.27
N THR A 170 28.43 2.66 -21.67
CA THR A 170 28.39 2.19 -23.05
C THR A 170 26.95 1.98 -23.54
N TRP A 171 26.11 1.31 -22.74
CA TRP A 171 24.70 1.09 -23.06
C TRP A 171 23.93 2.39 -23.28
N ARG A 172 24.21 3.40 -22.45
CA ARG A 172 23.61 4.74 -22.53
C ARG A 172 24.11 5.53 -23.74
N ILE A 173 25.40 5.48 -24.04
CA ILE A 173 26.00 6.16 -25.21
C ILE A 173 25.35 5.65 -26.51
N TYR A 174 25.12 4.34 -26.62
CA TYR A 174 24.44 3.74 -27.77
C TYR A 174 22.91 3.84 -27.71
N ALA A 175 22.34 4.49 -26.69
CA ALA A 175 20.90 4.66 -26.48
C ALA A 175 20.10 3.34 -26.53
N PHE A 176 20.70 2.24 -26.06
CA PHE A 176 19.99 0.97 -25.99
C PHE A 176 18.90 1.01 -24.91
N PRO A 177 17.72 0.39 -25.16
CA PRO A 177 16.65 0.34 -24.18
C PRO A 177 17.09 -0.42 -22.93
N ILE A 178 16.76 0.13 -21.76
CA ILE A 178 17.05 -0.51 -20.46
C ILE A 178 15.88 -1.40 -20.05
N ASN A 179 14.66 -1.03 -20.39
CA ASN A 179 13.49 -1.83 -20.12
C ASN A 179 12.50 -1.73 -21.28
N GLU A 180 11.65 -2.74 -21.40
CA GLU A 180 10.56 -2.74 -22.36
C GLU A 180 9.39 -3.59 -21.86
N MET A 181 8.18 -3.11 -22.11
CA MET A 181 6.95 -3.85 -21.90
C MET A 181 6.17 -3.93 -23.21
N ASN A 182 6.01 -5.15 -23.71
CA ASN A 182 5.25 -5.45 -24.92
C ASN A 182 4.18 -6.51 -24.62
N PRO A 183 2.89 -6.26 -24.96
CA PRO A 183 2.35 -4.97 -25.41
C PRO A 183 2.41 -3.91 -24.30
N CYS A 184 2.43 -2.63 -24.66
CA CYS A 184 2.41 -1.57 -23.65
C CYS A 184 1.01 -1.47 -23.02
N VAL A 185 0.96 -1.09 -21.74
CA VAL A 185 -0.29 -0.89 -21.00
C VAL A 185 -0.53 0.60 -20.88
N TYR A 186 -1.72 1.05 -21.25
CA TYR A 186 -2.08 2.46 -21.25
C TYR A 186 -3.30 2.69 -20.37
N HIS A 187 -3.16 3.60 -19.41
CA HIS A 187 -4.23 3.92 -18.48
C HIS A 187 -5.22 4.90 -19.09
N ILE A 188 -6.52 4.56 -19.04
CA ILE A 188 -7.59 5.42 -19.57
C ILE A 188 -8.42 6.02 -18.45
N GLN A 189 -8.78 7.29 -18.65
CA GLN A 189 -9.41 8.14 -17.65
C GLN A 189 -10.79 7.61 -17.26
N LEU A 190 -11.11 7.76 -15.97
CA LEU A 190 -12.41 7.46 -15.37
C LEU A 190 -12.80 8.67 -14.52
N HIS A 191 -13.95 9.26 -14.80
CA HIS A 191 -14.54 10.33 -14.02
C HIS A 191 -16.05 10.35 -14.23
N LEU A 192 -16.78 10.84 -13.22
CA LEU A 192 -18.20 11.16 -13.36
C LEU A 192 -18.37 12.41 -14.23
N ASP A 193 -19.60 12.66 -14.66
CA ASP A 193 -19.91 13.89 -15.38
C ASP A 193 -19.61 15.13 -14.51
N GLY A 194 -19.00 16.15 -15.10
CA GLY A 194 -18.52 17.35 -14.40
C GLY A 194 -17.37 17.16 -13.41
N GLN A 195 -16.86 15.94 -13.19
CA GLN A 195 -15.77 15.66 -12.23
C GLN A 195 -14.43 15.35 -12.92
N GLN A 196 -14.14 16.02 -14.05
CA GLN A 196 -12.88 15.84 -14.76
C GLN A 196 -11.71 16.40 -13.93
N LEU A 197 -10.59 15.67 -13.89
CA LEU A 197 -9.36 16.20 -13.31
C LEU A 197 -8.78 17.27 -14.25
N VAL A 198 -8.50 18.45 -13.71
CA VAL A 198 -7.89 19.58 -14.44
C VAL A 198 -6.59 19.98 -13.75
N SER A 199 -5.50 19.97 -14.50
CA SER A 199 -4.19 20.48 -14.02
C SER A 199 -3.96 21.88 -14.59
N PHE A 200 -3.59 22.82 -13.72
CA PHE A 200 -3.24 24.20 -14.06
C PHE A 200 -2.05 24.63 -13.19
N LYS A 201 -1.33 25.66 -13.63
CA LYS A 201 -0.23 26.27 -12.87
C LYS A 201 -0.79 27.30 -11.89
N SER A 202 -0.10 27.56 -10.78
CA SER A 202 -0.50 28.57 -9.79
C SER A 202 -0.64 29.98 -10.36
N THR A 203 0.00 30.26 -11.51
CA THR A 203 -0.08 31.52 -12.26
C THR A 203 -1.28 31.61 -13.21
N ASP A 204 -2.00 30.51 -13.44
CA ASP A 204 -3.08 30.45 -14.42
C ASP A 204 -4.37 31.08 -13.87
N ASN A 205 -5.09 31.81 -14.73
CA ASN A 205 -6.39 32.35 -14.36
C ASN A 205 -7.46 31.25 -14.43
N ILE A 206 -8.09 30.95 -13.29
CA ILE A 206 -9.05 29.85 -13.13
C ILE A 206 -10.25 29.99 -14.09
N ASP A 207 -10.79 31.19 -14.29
CA ASP A 207 -11.93 31.40 -15.19
C ASP A 207 -11.59 31.07 -16.64
N LYS A 208 -10.37 31.43 -17.09
CA LYS A 208 -9.89 31.06 -18.43
C LYS A 208 -9.66 29.56 -18.57
N VAL A 209 -9.21 28.90 -17.50
CA VAL A 209 -9.03 27.45 -17.47
C VAL A 209 -10.40 26.76 -17.59
N ILE A 210 -11.35 27.06 -16.72
CA ILE A 210 -12.68 26.41 -16.71
C ILE A 210 -13.44 26.61 -18.04
N ASN A 211 -13.34 27.80 -18.63
CA ASN A 211 -14.01 28.12 -19.89
C ASN A 211 -13.29 27.57 -21.13
N ASN A 212 -12.13 26.94 -20.98
CA ASN A 212 -11.41 26.35 -22.11
C ASN A 212 -12.16 25.10 -22.63
N PRO A 213 -12.67 25.11 -23.88
CA PRO A 213 -13.44 24.00 -24.43
C PRO A 213 -12.61 22.71 -24.55
N MET A 214 -11.29 22.82 -24.65
CA MET A 214 -10.40 21.66 -24.71
C MET A 214 -10.42 20.88 -23.40
N ILE A 215 -10.64 21.52 -22.24
CA ILE A 215 -10.61 20.83 -20.94
C ILE A 215 -11.71 19.78 -20.83
N LYS A 216 -12.87 20.05 -21.44
CA LYS A 216 -14.02 19.13 -21.49
C LYS A 216 -13.78 17.90 -22.37
N LYS A 217 -12.76 17.91 -23.24
CA LYS A 217 -12.46 16.78 -24.14
C LYS A 217 -11.57 15.73 -23.48
N THR A 218 -12.14 14.87 -22.65
CA THR A 218 -11.38 13.76 -22.03
C THR A 218 -11.36 12.53 -22.93
N MET A 219 -10.49 11.57 -22.63
CA MET A 219 -10.47 10.28 -23.33
C MET A 219 -11.85 9.61 -23.31
N LEU A 220 -12.54 9.68 -22.17
CA LEU A 220 -13.86 9.07 -21.95
C LEU A 220 -14.96 9.81 -22.73
N ILE A 221 -14.96 11.14 -22.71
CA ILE A 221 -15.96 11.95 -23.42
C ILE A 221 -15.79 11.80 -24.94
N GLU A 222 -14.55 11.81 -25.43
CA GLU A 222 -14.29 11.61 -26.85
C GLU A 222 -14.52 10.15 -27.28
N PHE A 223 -14.38 9.17 -26.39
CA PHE A 223 -14.79 7.79 -26.67
C PHE A 223 -16.30 7.70 -26.92
N PHE A 224 -17.11 8.35 -26.07
CA PHE A 224 -18.56 8.46 -26.29
C PHE A 224 -18.90 9.17 -27.60
N ALA A 225 -18.17 10.25 -27.92
CA ALA A 225 -18.33 10.97 -29.18
C ALA A 225 -18.01 10.08 -30.39
N MET A 226 -16.90 9.34 -30.35
CA MET A 226 -16.51 8.40 -31.40
C MET A 226 -17.59 7.35 -31.65
N ASN A 227 -18.16 6.77 -30.59
CA ASN A 227 -19.25 5.78 -30.70
C ASN A 227 -20.57 6.37 -31.25
N LYS A 228 -20.70 7.70 -31.33
CA LYS A 228 -21.83 8.38 -31.97
C LYS A 228 -21.61 8.64 -33.44
N VAL A 229 -20.41 9.12 -33.82
CA VAL A 229 -20.19 9.75 -35.13
C VAL A 229 -19.20 9.01 -36.03
N ASN A 230 -18.27 8.24 -35.46
CA ASN A 230 -17.23 7.58 -36.23
C ASN A 230 -17.72 6.20 -36.70
N LYS A 231 -17.82 6.01 -38.02
CA LYS A 231 -18.34 4.77 -38.64
C LYS A 231 -17.57 3.52 -38.19
N GLU A 232 -16.24 3.62 -38.12
CA GLU A 232 -15.39 2.50 -37.73
C GLU A 232 -15.58 2.12 -36.26
N ALA A 233 -15.58 3.10 -35.35
CA ALA A 233 -15.85 2.85 -33.93
C ALA A 233 -17.23 2.22 -33.70
N VAL A 234 -18.26 2.70 -34.43
CA VAL A 234 -19.61 2.12 -34.42
C VAL A 234 -19.61 0.67 -34.91
N THR A 235 -18.91 0.38 -36.00
CA THR A 235 -18.83 -0.99 -36.56
C THR A 235 -18.06 -1.94 -35.64
N LEU A 236 -16.96 -1.48 -35.03
CA LEU A 236 -16.13 -2.31 -34.15
C LEU A 236 -16.82 -2.65 -32.81
N ASN A 237 -17.76 -1.82 -32.36
CA ASN A 237 -18.58 -2.05 -31.17
C ASN A 237 -17.75 -2.44 -29.91
N LEU A 238 -16.75 -1.61 -29.60
CA LEU A 238 -15.71 -1.91 -28.62
C LEU A 238 -16.11 -1.58 -27.18
N LEU A 239 -15.56 -2.33 -26.23
CA LEU A 239 -15.50 -1.89 -24.83
C LEU A 239 -14.48 -0.75 -24.68
N TYR A 240 -14.64 0.07 -23.64
CA TYR A 240 -13.73 1.20 -23.42
C TYR A 240 -12.26 0.77 -23.28
N ARG A 241 -12.00 -0.40 -22.67
CA ARG A 241 -10.65 -0.98 -22.55
C ARG A 241 -10.06 -1.49 -23.88
N GLU A 242 -10.90 -1.97 -24.78
CA GLU A 242 -10.53 -2.51 -26.10
C GLU A 242 -10.26 -1.36 -27.09
N PHE A 243 -10.81 -0.17 -26.82
CA PHE A 243 -10.72 0.98 -27.73
C PHE A 243 -9.28 1.35 -28.10
N LEU A 244 -8.34 1.18 -27.16
CA LEU A 244 -6.93 1.49 -27.38
C LEU A 244 -6.21 0.51 -28.33
N GLU A 245 -6.79 -0.66 -28.58
CA GLU A 245 -6.24 -1.63 -29.54
C GLU A 245 -6.38 -1.09 -30.97
N PHE A 246 -7.40 -0.26 -31.23
CA PHE A 246 -7.74 0.28 -32.55
C PHE A 246 -7.49 1.79 -32.68
N PHE A 247 -7.51 2.54 -31.57
CA PHE A 247 -7.39 3.99 -31.59
C PHE A 247 -6.24 4.50 -30.69
N VAL A 248 -5.68 5.65 -31.07
CA VAL A 248 -4.61 6.37 -30.36
C VAL A 248 -5.11 7.75 -29.94
N TRP A 249 -4.90 8.11 -28.67
CA TRP A 249 -5.21 9.42 -28.14
C TRP A 249 -4.13 10.43 -28.52
N SER A 250 -4.53 11.54 -29.14
CA SER A 250 -3.65 12.70 -29.29
C SER A 250 -3.84 13.64 -28.11
N THR A 251 -2.81 13.83 -27.29
CA THR A 251 -2.84 14.77 -26.16
C THR A 251 -2.93 16.22 -26.62
N SER A 252 -2.24 16.58 -27.72
CA SER A 252 -2.21 17.95 -28.26
C SER A 252 -3.56 18.37 -28.85
N TYR A 253 -4.20 17.48 -29.61
CA TYR A 253 -5.45 17.78 -30.29
C TYR A 253 -6.70 17.33 -29.51
N ARG A 254 -6.51 16.51 -28.47
CA ARG A 254 -7.56 15.89 -27.64
C ARG A 254 -8.61 15.15 -28.48
N ILE A 255 -8.13 14.29 -29.37
CA ILE A 255 -8.95 13.46 -30.27
C ILE A 255 -8.41 12.03 -30.35
N TRP A 256 -9.29 11.11 -30.73
CA TRP A 256 -8.93 9.74 -31.10
C TRP A 256 -8.65 9.63 -32.60
N THR A 257 -7.58 8.91 -32.95
CA THR A 257 -7.22 8.61 -34.35
C THR A 257 -6.96 7.12 -34.53
N HIS A 258 -7.19 6.57 -35.72
CA HIS A 258 -6.95 5.15 -36.00
C HIS A 258 -5.47 4.78 -35.79
N ARG A 259 -5.25 3.66 -35.09
CA ARG A 259 -3.93 3.14 -34.76
C ARG A 259 -3.29 2.48 -35.97
N LYS A 260 -2.06 2.88 -36.28
CA LYS A 260 -1.31 2.34 -37.42
C LYS A 260 -0.26 1.29 -37.04
N GLN A 261 0.23 1.31 -35.80
CA GLN A 261 1.34 0.48 -35.34
C GLN A 261 1.21 0.12 -33.84
N ARG A 262 1.86 -1.00 -33.47
CA ARG A 262 1.97 -1.59 -32.13
C ARG A 262 0.62 -2.01 -31.52
N ASN A 263 0.66 -2.95 -30.59
CA ASN A 263 -0.52 -3.36 -29.82
C ASN A 263 -0.46 -2.75 -28.41
N VAL A 264 -1.60 -2.32 -27.90
CA VAL A 264 -1.71 -1.64 -26.60
C VAL A 264 -2.86 -2.24 -25.82
N ILE A 265 -2.62 -2.54 -24.54
CA ILE A 265 -3.67 -2.97 -23.62
C ILE A 265 -4.19 -1.75 -22.88
N GLY A 266 -5.48 -1.46 -23.04
CA GLY A 266 -6.15 -0.42 -22.26
C GLY A 266 -6.50 -0.90 -20.86
N ARG A 267 -6.19 -0.06 -19.85
CA ARG A 267 -6.58 -0.32 -18.46
C ARG A 267 -7.30 0.90 -17.89
N ILE A 268 -8.58 0.75 -17.57
CA ILE A 268 -9.32 1.80 -16.87
C ILE A 268 -8.70 1.98 -15.48
N VAL A 269 -8.46 3.24 -15.10
CA VAL A 269 -7.92 3.60 -13.79
C VAL A 269 -8.69 2.87 -12.68
N THR A 270 -7.95 2.35 -11.70
CA THR A 270 -8.53 1.65 -10.55
C THR A 270 -9.33 2.63 -9.70
N CYS A 271 -10.48 2.21 -9.21
CA CYS A 271 -11.25 2.94 -8.21
C CYS A 271 -11.72 1.96 -7.13
N HIS A 272 -11.77 2.42 -5.89
CA HIS A 272 -12.18 1.63 -4.74
C HIS A 272 -13.73 1.56 -4.65
N PRO A 273 -14.33 0.46 -4.15
CA PRO A 273 -15.79 0.37 -3.97
C PRO A 273 -16.41 1.53 -3.15
N THR A 274 -15.65 2.11 -2.22
CA THR A 274 -16.10 3.27 -1.42
C THR A 274 -16.23 4.56 -2.22
N GLU A 275 -15.71 4.63 -3.45
CA GLU A 275 -15.90 5.77 -4.37
C GLU A 275 -17.31 5.78 -5.02
N GLY A 276 -18.19 4.85 -4.63
CA GLY A 276 -19.61 4.85 -4.97
C GLY A 276 -19.87 4.85 -6.47
N GLU A 277 -20.60 5.84 -6.97
CA GLU A 277 -21.01 5.95 -8.38
C GLU A 277 -19.86 5.85 -9.38
N ARG A 278 -18.66 6.34 -9.02
CA ARG A 278 -17.47 6.22 -9.88
C ARG A 278 -17.02 4.76 -10.05
N TYR A 279 -17.20 3.94 -9.01
CA TYR A 279 -16.93 2.50 -9.05
C TYR A 279 -17.90 1.77 -9.96
N TYR A 280 -19.20 2.03 -9.82
CA TYR A 280 -20.21 1.41 -10.68
C TYR A 280 -20.08 1.85 -12.15
N LEU A 281 -19.75 3.12 -12.40
CA LEU A 281 -19.41 3.60 -13.73
C LEU A 281 -18.26 2.79 -14.36
N ARG A 282 -17.21 2.49 -13.59
CA ARG A 282 -16.10 1.65 -14.06
C ARG A 282 -16.58 0.26 -14.46
N PHE A 283 -17.46 -0.35 -13.66
CA PHE A 283 -18.07 -1.65 -13.99
C PHE A 283 -18.84 -1.61 -15.30
N LEU A 284 -19.65 -0.58 -15.50
CA LEU A 284 -20.40 -0.40 -16.74
C LEU A 284 -19.45 -0.21 -17.94
N LEU A 285 -18.40 0.60 -17.82
CA LEU A 285 -17.42 0.81 -18.90
C LEU A 285 -16.58 -0.44 -19.24
N ILE A 286 -16.50 -1.40 -18.33
CA ILE A 286 -15.86 -2.71 -18.56
C ILE A 286 -16.78 -3.67 -19.33
N ASN A 287 -18.10 -3.55 -19.18
CA ASN A 287 -19.05 -4.57 -19.64
C ASN A 287 -20.00 -4.07 -20.75
N VAL A 288 -20.24 -2.77 -20.86
CA VAL A 288 -21.13 -2.18 -21.86
C VAL A 288 -20.33 -1.78 -23.10
N ARG A 289 -20.71 -2.33 -24.26
CA ARG A 289 -20.06 -2.05 -25.55
C ARG A 289 -20.60 -0.78 -26.19
N ALA A 290 -19.68 -0.01 -26.78
CA ALA A 290 -19.92 1.23 -27.52
C ALA A 290 -20.95 2.21 -26.92
N PRO A 291 -20.89 2.51 -25.61
CA PRO A 291 -21.80 3.50 -25.03
C PRO A 291 -21.58 4.88 -25.67
N LYS A 292 -22.68 5.61 -25.87
CA LYS A 292 -22.72 6.92 -26.55
C LYS A 292 -22.74 8.10 -25.59
N SER A 293 -23.03 7.89 -24.32
CA SER A 293 -23.01 8.91 -23.27
C SER A 293 -23.10 8.27 -21.88
N TYR A 294 -22.96 9.09 -20.83
CA TYR A 294 -23.32 8.69 -19.47
C TYR A 294 -24.79 8.25 -19.36
N GLN A 295 -25.73 8.90 -20.05
CA GLN A 295 -27.15 8.53 -20.04
C GLN A 295 -27.39 7.17 -20.70
N ASP A 296 -26.62 6.84 -21.74
CA ASP A 296 -26.69 5.53 -22.39
C ASP A 296 -26.26 4.41 -21.43
N LEU A 297 -25.24 4.68 -20.60
CA LEU A 297 -24.83 3.78 -19.52
C LEU A 297 -25.87 3.63 -18.40
N LEU A 298 -26.78 4.59 -18.25
CA LEU A 298 -27.91 4.53 -17.30
C LEU A 298 -29.16 3.88 -17.90
N THR A 299 -29.20 3.65 -19.21
CA THR A 299 -30.39 3.11 -19.89
C THR A 299 -30.21 1.61 -20.13
N PHE A 300 -31.13 0.78 -19.67
CA PHE A 300 -31.10 -0.68 -19.89
C PHE A 300 -32.47 -1.17 -20.34
N ASN A 301 -32.53 -1.91 -21.45
CA ASN A 301 -33.79 -2.43 -22.01
C ASN A 301 -34.89 -1.36 -22.18
N GLY A 302 -34.51 -0.10 -22.46
CA GLY A 302 -35.45 1.01 -22.60
C GLY A 302 -35.86 1.70 -21.30
N GLU A 303 -35.44 1.19 -20.14
CA GLU A 303 -35.66 1.83 -18.84
C GLU A 303 -34.47 2.69 -18.44
N TYR A 304 -34.75 3.89 -17.94
CA TYR A 304 -33.75 4.79 -17.39
C TYR A 304 -33.53 4.51 -15.90
N CYS A 305 -32.27 4.26 -15.54
CA CYS A 305 -31.82 4.11 -14.15
C CYS A 305 -31.35 5.48 -13.62
N THR A 306 -31.61 5.74 -12.34
CA THR A 306 -31.23 6.99 -11.68
C THR A 306 -29.74 7.05 -11.31
N THR A 307 -29.12 5.88 -11.10
CA THR A 307 -27.72 5.74 -10.68
C THR A 307 -26.99 4.68 -11.50
N PHE A 308 -25.66 4.80 -11.60
CA PHE A 308 -24.83 3.78 -12.21
C PHE A 308 -24.87 2.48 -11.41
N ARG A 309 -25.04 2.55 -10.09
CA ARG A 309 -25.30 1.38 -9.24
C ARG A 309 -26.51 0.60 -9.72
N GLU A 310 -27.68 1.25 -9.75
CA GLU A 310 -28.95 0.64 -10.20
C GLU A 310 -28.81 0.04 -11.60
N SER A 311 -28.15 0.78 -12.49
CA SER A 311 -27.88 0.34 -13.86
C SER A 311 -27.00 -0.91 -13.94
N THR A 312 -26.04 -1.05 -13.01
CA THR A 312 -25.15 -2.22 -12.88
C THR A 312 -25.89 -3.42 -12.29
N GLU A 313 -26.75 -3.17 -11.29
CA GLU A 313 -27.63 -4.17 -10.66
C GLU A 313 -28.61 -4.76 -11.66
N LYS A 314 -29.36 -3.93 -12.40
CA LYS A 314 -30.32 -4.40 -13.43
C LYS A 314 -29.66 -5.23 -14.52
N ARG A 315 -28.37 -5.01 -14.80
CA ARG A 315 -27.59 -5.81 -15.76
C ARG A 315 -27.04 -7.12 -15.18
N GLY A 316 -27.26 -7.40 -13.89
CA GLY A 316 -26.70 -8.57 -13.22
C GLY A 316 -25.17 -8.56 -13.14
N LEU A 317 -24.56 -7.37 -13.21
CA LEU A 317 -23.10 -7.22 -13.16
C LEU A 317 -22.56 -7.16 -11.72
N LEU A 318 -23.45 -6.93 -10.75
CA LEU A 318 -23.18 -7.19 -9.35
C LEU A 318 -23.55 -8.64 -9.06
N LEU A 319 -22.66 -9.36 -8.38
CA LEU A 319 -22.99 -10.68 -7.82
C LEU A 319 -24.12 -10.47 -6.80
N CYS A 320 -25.32 -11.01 -7.09
CA CYS A 320 -26.45 -10.95 -6.18
C CYS A 320 -26.12 -11.58 -4.81
N ASP A 321 -26.67 -10.94 -3.77
CA ASP A 321 -26.42 -11.04 -2.32
C ASP A 321 -26.73 -12.37 -1.62
N ASN A 322 -26.51 -13.54 -2.22
CA ASN A 322 -26.59 -14.76 -1.41
C ASN A 322 -25.34 -14.97 -0.55
N ASN A 323 -24.16 -14.48 -0.95
CA ASN A 323 -22.93 -14.73 -0.18
C ASN A 323 -22.97 -14.14 1.25
N LEU A 324 -23.56 -12.94 1.41
CA LEU A 324 -23.69 -12.30 2.73
C LEU A 324 -24.77 -13.00 3.58
N THR A 325 -25.87 -13.38 2.94
CA THR A 325 -26.97 -14.11 3.57
C THR A 325 -26.54 -15.52 3.96
N GLU A 326 -25.81 -16.23 3.11
CA GLU A 326 -25.21 -17.54 3.35
C GLU A 326 -24.15 -17.46 4.45
N CYS A 327 -23.26 -16.46 4.42
CA CYS A 327 -22.27 -16.23 5.47
C CYS A 327 -22.94 -16.01 6.84
N MET A 328 -23.97 -15.15 6.90
CA MET A 328 -24.73 -14.91 8.12
C MET A 328 -25.56 -16.15 8.54
N SER A 329 -26.12 -16.89 7.59
CA SER A 329 -26.86 -18.13 7.85
C SER A 329 -25.95 -19.19 8.45
N GLU A 330 -24.77 -19.41 7.86
CA GLU A 330 -23.76 -20.31 8.36
C GLU A 330 -23.32 -19.90 9.77
N ALA A 331 -22.94 -18.64 9.96
CA ALA A 331 -22.55 -18.11 11.26
C ALA A 331 -23.64 -18.25 12.32
N SER A 332 -24.91 -18.07 11.96
CA SER A 332 -26.04 -18.20 12.89
C SER A 332 -26.22 -19.60 13.47
N THR A 333 -25.64 -20.63 12.83
CA THR A 333 -25.71 -22.02 13.33
C THR A 333 -24.76 -22.32 14.48
N TYR A 334 -23.67 -21.54 14.63
CA TYR A 334 -22.62 -21.82 15.62
C TYR A 334 -22.11 -20.60 16.41
N GLN A 335 -22.47 -19.37 16.03
CA GLN A 335 -22.06 -18.15 16.73
C GLN A 335 -23.10 -17.70 17.75
N VAL A 336 -22.62 -17.08 18.83
CA VAL A 336 -23.48 -16.40 19.81
C VAL A 336 -24.00 -15.06 19.27
N PRO A 337 -25.17 -14.57 19.73
CA PRO A 337 -25.79 -13.34 19.21
C PRO A 337 -24.88 -12.10 19.17
N SER A 338 -24.01 -11.92 20.18
CA SER A 338 -23.05 -10.80 20.22
C SER A 338 -21.99 -10.89 19.11
N SER A 339 -21.44 -12.07 18.85
CA SER A 339 -20.52 -12.34 17.75
C SER A 339 -21.21 -12.16 16.39
N LEU A 340 -22.47 -12.58 16.28
CA LEU A 340 -23.28 -12.41 15.08
C LEU A 340 -23.52 -10.93 14.76
N ARG A 341 -23.81 -10.10 15.79
CA ARG A 341 -23.88 -8.63 15.65
C ARG A 341 -22.54 -8.01 15.21
N HIS A 342 -21.41 -8.56 15.66
CA HIS A 342 -20.08 -8.11 15.24
C HIS A 342 -19.81 -8.42 13.77
N LEU A 343 -20.08 -9.65 13.34
CA LEU A 343 -19.99 -10.05 11.93
C LEU A 343 -20.88 -9.15 11.06
N PHE A 344 -22.14 -8.94 11.46
CA PHE A 344 -23.06 -8.04 10.76
C PHE A 344 -22.49 -6.61 10.62
N GLY A 345 -21.92 -6.05 11.69
CA GLY A 345 -21.25 -4.74 11.64
C GLY A 345 -20.06 -4.70 10.67
N VAL A 346 -19.23 -5.74 10.62
CA VAL A 346 -18.13 -5.88 9.65
C VAL A 346 -18.67 -5.93 8.22
N LEU A 347 -19.72 -6.70 7.96
CA LEU A 347 -20.33 -6.80 6.64
C LEU A 347 -20.90 -5.45 6.18
N LEU A 348 -21.57 -4.71 7.06
CA LEU A 348 -22.05 -3.36 6.77
C LEU A 348 -20.89 -2.39 6.47
N ALA A 349 -19.82 -2.41 7.27
CA ALA A 349 -18.72 -1.46 7.14
C ALA A 349 -17.88 -1.68 5.86
N TYR A 350 -17.62 -2.94 5.49
CA TYR A 350 -16.63 -3.28 4.46
C TYR A 350 -17.17 -4.00 3.23
N CYS A 351 -18.34 -4.64 3.32
CA CYS A 351 -18.90 -5.40 2.20
C CYS A 351 -20.01 -4.65 1.45
N ASN A 352 -20.49 -3.53 2.01
CA ASN A 352 -21.49 -2.64 1.39
C ASN A 352 -22.72 -3.38 0.81
N PRO A 353 -23.53 -4.06 1.64
CA PRO A 353 -24.64 -4.89 1.19
C PRO A 353 -25.64 -4.11 0.31
N ASN A 354 -26.28 -4.75 -0.67
CA ASN A 354 -27.24 -4.03 -1.52
C ASN A 354 -28.52 -3.69 -0.79
N ASN A 355 -28.99 -4.54 0.12
CA ASN A 355 -30.14 -4.25 0.97
C ASN A 355 -29.84 -4.51 2.47
N PRO A 356 -29.13 -3.58 3.14
CA PRO A 356 -28.80 -3.70 4.56
C PRO A 356 -30.03 -3.92 5.45
N LYS A 357 -31.15 -3.28 5.09
CA LYS A 357 -32.43 -3.34 5.81
C LYS A 357 -33.08 -4.71 5.74
N GLU A 358 -33.04 -5.35 4.58
CA GLU A 358 -33.55 -6.72 4.40
C GLU A 358 -32.66 -7.74 5.12
N LEU A 359 -31.33 -7.58 5.01
CA LEU A 359 -30.37 -8.42 5.74
C LEU A 359 -30.57 -8.32 7.27
N TRP A 360 -30.77 -7.10 7.79
CA TRP A 360 -31.12 -6.88 9.20
C TRP A 360 -32.39 -7.63 9.58
N LYS A 361 -33.48 -7.47 8.80
CA LYS A 361 -34.77 -8.13 9.09
C LYS A 361 -34.64 -9.65 9.12
N PHE A 362 -33.83 -10.21 8.24
CA PHE A 362 -33.65 -11.67 8.14
C PHE A 362 -32.97 -12.26 9.39
N PHE A 363 -31.95 -11.58 9.93
CA PHE A 363 -31.16 -12.06 11.07
C PHE A 363 -31.49 -11.39 12.41
N GLU A 364 -32.51 -10.52 12.46
CA GLU A 364 -32.88 -9.74 13.65
C GLU A 364 -33.08 -10.63 14.88
N ASN A 365 -33.83 -11.73 14.72
CA ASN A 365 -34.16 -12.64 15.81
C ASN A 365 -32.90 -13.31 16.38
N SER A 366 -32.04 -13.86 15.50
CA SER A 366 -30.78 -14.50 15.88
C SER A 366 -29.81 -13.51 16.54
N MET A 367 -29.78 -12.27 16.05
CA MET A 367 -28.94 -11.21 16.61
C MET A 367 -29.49 -10.60 17.89
N SER A 368 -30.71 -10.92 18.33
CA SER A 368 -31.33 -10.31 19.52
C SER A 368 -31.66 -11.32 20.62
N GLU A 369 -31.34 -12.60 20.40
CA GLU A 369 -31.72 -13.72 21.27
C GLU A 369 -31.20 -13.59 22.71
N ASP A 370 -29.99 -13.08 22.90
CA ASP A 370 -29.38 -12.87 24.21
C ASP A 370 -30.12 -11.81 25.04
N PHE A 371 -30.66 -10.77 24.40
CA PHE A 371 -31.45 -9.74 25.07
C PHE A 371 -32.87 -10.20 25.43
N ASN A 372 -33.41 -11.20 24.73
CA ASN A 372 -34.72 -11.80 25.06
C ASN A 372 -34.71 -12.58 26.40
N LYS A 373 -33.52 -12.92 26.93
CA LYS A 373 -33.38 -13.67 28.20
C LYS A 373 -33.57 -12.81 29.45
N TYR A 374 -33.63 -11.48 29.31
CA TYR A 374 -33.87 -10.58 30.45
C TYR A 374 -35.37 -10.40 30.71
N PRO A 375 -35.90 -10.85 31.86
CA PRO A 375 -37.31 -10.71 32.18
C PRO A 375 -37.68 -9.22 32.29
N GLY A 376 -38.74 -8.80 31.60
CA GLY A 376 -39.31 -7.45 31.69
C GLY A 376 -39.00 -6.50 30.52
N LEU A 377 -38.22 -6.89 29.52
CA LEU A 377 -37.99 -6.08 28.31
C LEU A 377 -39.05 -6.34 27.24
N SER A 378 -39.57 -5.27 26.63
CA SER A 378 -40.42 -5.36 25.44
C SER A 378 -39.60 -5.68 24.19
N SER A 379 -40.23 -6.29 23.18
CA SER A 379 -39.60 -6.57 21.87
C SER A 379 -38.97 -5.32 21.23
N LYS A 380 -39.54 -4.13 21.46
CA LYS A 380 -38.97 -2.85 20.98
C LYS A 380 -37.67 -2.49 21.70
N GLU A 381 -37.57 -2.75 23.00
CA GLU A 381 -36.36 -2.46 23.78
C GLU A 381 -35.24 -3.44 23.46
N VAL A 382 -35.58 -4.72 23.22
CA VAL A 382 -34.63 -5.74 22.77
C VAL A 382 -34.01 -5.35 21.41
N ARG A 383 -34.85 -4.98 20.44
CA ARG A 383 -34.41 -4.46 19.14
C ARG A 383 -33.49 -3.26 19.30
N TYR A 384 -33.84 -2.31 20.16
CA TYR A 384 -33.04 -1.10 20.39
C TYR A 384 -31.69 -1.43 21.04
N LYS A 385 -31.62 -2.37 21.98
CA LYS A 385 -30.36 -2.86 22.56
C LYS A 385 -29.46 -3.52 21.52
N ALA A 386 -30.02 -4.37 20.65
CA ALA A 386 -29.27 -5.00 19.57
C ALA A 386 -28.70 -3.98 18.59
N LEU A 387 -29.52 -3.02 18.15
CA LEU A 387 -29.08 -1.98 17.22
C LEU A 387 -28.08 -1.00 17.84
N ASN A 388 -28.20 -0.65 19.13
CA ASN A 388 -27.17 0.15 19.82
C ASN A 388 -25.83 -0.58 19.85
N HIS A 389 -25.83 -1.89 20.14
CA HIS A 389 -24.60 -2.67 20.15
C HIS A 389 -23.97 -2.74 18.75
N ILE A 390 -24.76 -2.87 17.69
CA ILE A 390 -24.26 -2.79 16.30
C ILE A 390 -23.71 -1.39 16.02
N ASN A 391 -24.39 -0.35 16.48
CA ASN A 391 -23.92 1.03 16.32
C ASN A 391 -22.55 1.24 16.99
N ASP A 392 -22.36 0.73 18.21
CA ASP A 392 -21.06 0.81 18.91
C ASP A 392 -19.95 0.10 18.11
N ILE A 393 -20.26 -1.04 17.48
CA ILE A 393 -19.34 -1.78 16.60
C ILE A 393 -19.01 -0.97 15.34
N LEU A 394 -20.00 -0.39 14.67
CA LEU A 394 -19.82 0.45 13.48
C LEU A 394 -19.02 1.71 13.78
N TYR A 395 -19.29 2.36 14.91
CA TYR A 395 -18.54 3.52 15.38
C TYR A 395 -17.06 3.19 15.57
N SER A 396 -16.74 1.99 16.07
CA SER A 396 -15.35 1.50 16.18
C SER A 396 -14.65 1.32 14.83
N MET A 397 -15.42 1.27 13.73
CA MET A 397 -14.96 1.20 12.34
C MET A 397 -15.11 2.54 11.60
N GLY A 398 -15.49 3.60 12.30
CA GLY A 398 -15.67 4.95 11.73
C GLY A 398 -16.94 5.13 10.90
N ARG A 399 -17.98 4.32 11.15
CA ARG A 399 -19.27 4.37 10.46
C ARG A 399 -20.42 4.59 11.46
N ASP A 400 -21.51 5.21 11.04
CA ASP A 400 -22.71 5.38 11.84
C ASP A 400 -23.83 4.44 11.36
N ILE A 401 -24.53 3.76 12.28
CA ILE A 401 -25.64 2.84 11.92
C ILE A 401 -26.76 3.52 11.14
N ASN A 402 -26.97 4.82 11.38
CA ASN A 402 -28.01 5.61 10.74
C ASN A 402 -27.73 5.78 9.22
N GLU A 403 -26.48 5.62 8.76
CA GLU A 403 -26.13 5.62 7.34
C GLU A 403 -26.78 4.47 6.54
N PHE A 404 -27.14 3.38 7.23
CA PHE A 404 -27.66 2.16 6.59
C PHE A 404 -29.18 2.06 6.62
N GLU A 405 -29.87 3.04 7.23
CA GLU A 405 -31.33 3.15 7.28
C GLU A 405 -32.07 1.85 7.68
N LEU A 406 -31.47 1.07 8.60
CA LEU A 406 -32.02 -0.22 9.04
C LEU A 406 -33.43 -0.07 9.65
N ILE A 407 -33.66 1.04 10.35
CA ILE A 407 -34.95 1.43 10.94
C ILE A 407 -35.24 2.92 10.68
N SER A 408 -36.51 3.32 10.78
CA SER A 408 -36.94 4.72 10.56
C SER A 408 -36.63 5.70 11.70
N LYS A 409 -36.01 5.24 12.79
CA LYS A 409 -35.67 6.07 13.95
C LYS A 409 -34.17 6.26 14.07
N ILE A 410 -33.76 7.47 14.44
CA ILE A 410 -32.36 7.81 14.69
C ILE A 410 -31.89 7.15 15.98
N ILE A 411 -30.80 6.40 15.90
CA ILE A 411 -30.14 5.76 17.03
C ILE A 411 -29.06 6.70 17.55
N LYS A 412 -29.17 7.08 18.83
CA LYS A 412 -28.19 7.97 19.48
C LYS A 412 -26.97 7.15 19.93
N VAL A 413 -25.78 7.66 19.65
CA VAL A 413 -24.49 7.09 20.06
C VAL A 413 -24.43 6.95 21.59
N SER A 414 -24.02 5.78 22.08
CA SER A 414 -23.74 5.61 23.51
C SER A 414 -22.54 6.48 23.92
N THR A 415 -22.55 7.03 25.14
CA THR A 415 -21.41 7.79 25.69
C THR A 415 -20.13 6.95 25.72
N ILE A 416 -20.27 5.63 25.90
CA ILE A 416 -19.18 4.65 25.88
C ILE A 416 -18.57 4.49 24.47
N ALA A 417 -19.40 4.51 23.40
CA ALA A 417 -18.90 4.46 22.03
C ALA A 417 -18.25 5.78 21.57
N LYS A 418 -18.69 6.93 22.09
CA LYS A 418 -17.97 8.21 21.87
C LYS A 418 -16.56 8.20 22.45
N GLU A 419 -16.33 7.41 23.49
CA GLU A 419 -15.02 7.23 24.13
C GLU A 419 -14.17 6.12 23.46
N ALA A 420 -14.68 5.40 22.46
CA ALA A 420 -14.16 4.08 22.11
C ALA A 420 -12.96 4.01 21.14
N LYS A 421 -12.20 2.93 21.37
CA LYS A 421 -10.99 2.39 20.73
C LYS A 421 -9.69 3.15 20.93
N ASP A 422 -9.52 4.37 20.43
CA ASP A 422 -8.21 5.04 20.51
C ASP A 422 -7.87 5.43 21.95
N VAL A 423 -8.83 5.99 22.69
CA VAL A 423 -8.64 6.36 24.10
C VAL A 423 -8.49 5.12 24.98
N LEU A 424 -9.37 4.13 24.82
CA LEU A 424 -9.32 2.89 25.61
C LEU A 424 -8.06 2.06 25.32
N SER A 425 -7.64 1.94 24.06
CA SER A 425 -6.42 1.19 23.69
C SER A 425 -5.16 1.86 24.24
N GLU A 426 -5.11 3.20 24.28
CA GLU A 426 -3.97 3.92 24.82
C GLU A 426 -3.95 3.94 26.36
N ARG A 427 -5.11 4.10 27.00
CA ARG A 427 -5.23 4.09 28.47
C ARG A 427 -5.08 2.68 29.06
N ASN A 428 -5.40 1.63 28.32
CA ASN A 428 -5.25 0.23 28.75
C ASN A 428 -3.86 -0.35 28.42
N ILE A 429 -2.88 0.47 28.02
CA ILE A 429 -1.50 -0.01 27.85
C ILE A 429 -0.93 -0.37 29.22
N ILE A 430 -0.80 -1.67 29.47
CA ILE A 430 -0.20 -2.19 30.70
C ILE A 430 1.32 -1.96 30.62
N VAL A 431 1.81 -1.05 31.46
CA VAL A 431 3.26 -0.85 31.64
C VAL A 431 3.77 -1.94 32.57
N SER A 432 4.75 -2.72 32.13
CA SER A 432 5.33 -3.77 32.97
C SER A 432 6.21 -3.17 34.08
N GLU A 433 6.31 -3.84 35.24
CA GLU A 433 7.25 -3.42 36.30
C GLU A 433 8.70 -3.37 35.79
N LYS A 434 9.05 -4.24 34.82
CA LYS A 434 10.38 -4.22 34.18
C LYS A 434 10.63 -2.91 33.45
N ASP A 435 9.65 -2.35 32.75
CA ASP A 435 9.80 -1.08 32.03
C ASP A 435 9.97 0.12 32.98
N LEU A 436 9.40 0.05 34.19
CA LEU A 436 9.59 1.07 35.23
C LEU A 436 10.99 1.03 35.84
N LEU A 437 11.59 -0.17 35.94
CA LEU A 437 12.94 -0.33 36.46
C LEU A 437 14.02 0.18 35.50
N LEU A 438 13.73 0.31 34.20
CA LEU A 438 14.65 0.84 33.18
C LEU A 438 15.14 2.26 33.49
N GLN A 439 14.38 3.03 34.28
CA GLN A 439 14.83 4.34 34.76
C GLN A 439 16.18 4.27 35.49
N ARG A 440 16.45 3.18 36.21
CA ARG A 440 17.70 3.01 36.99
C ARG A 440 18.92 2.72 36.11
N GLU A 441 18.69 2.36 34.85
CA GLU A 441 19.72 2.01 33.87
C GLU A 441 20.06 3.17 32.92
N LEU A 442 19.40 4.33 33.08
CA LEU A 442 19.71 5.52 32.29
C LEU A 442 21.13 6.01 32.59
N ASN A 443 21.87 6.34 31.53
CA ASN A 443 23.15 7.02 31.69
C ASN A 443 22.94 8.47 32.13
N ARG A 444 24.03 9.16 32.47
CA ARG A 444 23.98 10.55 32.99
C ARG A 444 23.23 11.51 32.08
N ASP A 445 23.48 11.48 30.78
CA ASP A 445 22.88 12.43 29.82
C ASP A 445 21.40 12.10 29.57
N GLN A 446 21.08 10.81 29.47
CA GLN A 446 19.71 10.33 29.41
C GLN A 446 18.93 10.71 30.66
N GLN A 447 19.54 10.64 31.85
CA GLN A 447 18.90 11.03 33.11
C GLN A 447 18.60 12.54 33.16
N ILE A 448 19.50 13.38 32.63
CA ILE A 448 19.27 14.83 32.51
C ILE A 448 18.09 15.11 31.58
N ALA A 449 18.07 14.49 30.39
CA ALA A 449 16.97 14.63 29.44
C ALA A 449 15.64 14.14 30.04
N TYR A 450 15.65 12.96 30.66
CA TYR A 450 14.50 12.36 31.34
C TYR A 450 13.89 13.29 32.39
N ASN A 451 14.70 13.79 33.32
CA ASN A 451 14.25 14.69 34.38
C ASN A 451 13.70 16.01 33.81
N THR A 452 14.38 16.57 32.80
CA THR A 452 13.98 17.85 32.18
C THR A 452 12.62 17.73 31.49
N ILE A 453 12.42 16.67 30.71
CA ILE A 453 11.17 16.43 29.98
C ILE A 453 10.03 16.15 30.96
N LEU A 454 10.22 15.26 31.94
CA LEU A 454 9.16 14.93 32.91
C LEU A 454 8.77 16.10 33.79
N ASN A 455 9.72 16.96 34.17
CA ASN A 455 9.42 18.18 34.89
C ASN A 455 8.47 19.09 34.10
N ARG A 456 8.63 19.21 32.77
CA ARG A 456 7.68 19.93 31.91
C ARG A 456 6.32 19.24 31.85
N VAL A 457 6.31 17.93 31.63
CA VAL A 457 5.09 17.11 31.52
C VAL A 457 4.23 17.23 32.78
N PHE A 458 4.82 17.06 33.97
CA PHE A 458 4.05 17.06 35.23
C PHE A 458 3.76 18.47 35.77
N SER A 459 4.54 19.48 35.38
CA SER A 459 4.23 20.88 35.70
C SER A 459 3.23 21.52 34.73
N ASN A 460 2.70 20.77 33.75
CA ASN A 460 1.85 21.26 32.66
C ASN A 460 2.43 22.50 31.95
N LYS A 461 3.75 22.53 31.76
CA LYS A 461 4.43 23.60 31.02
C LYS A 461 4.68 23.14 29.59
N LEU A 462 4.49 24.04 28.63
CA LEU A 462 4.84 23.80 27.23
C LEU A 462 6.33 23.40 27.10
N GLY A 463 6.64 22.56 26.12
CA GLY A 463 8.01 22.13 25.82
C GLY A 463 8.11 21.38 24.50
N ALA A 464 8.99 21.84 23.62
CA ALA A 464 9.37 21.12 22.43
C ALA A 464 10.85 20.74 22.57
N PHE A 465 11.16 19.44 22.48
CA PHE A 465 12.51 18.92 22.66
C PHE A 465 12.92 18.14 21.41
N PHE A 466 14.21 18.22 21.07
CA PHE A 466 14.82 17.33 20.09
C PHE A 466 15.96 16.58 20.78
N ILE A 467 15.91 15.26 20.77
CA ILE A 467 16.96 14.41 21.31
C ILE A 467 17.86 13.96 20.17
N ASP A 468 19.01 14.63 20.04
CA ASP A 468 20.07 14.28 19.10
C ASP A 468 20.99 13.21 19.69
N GLY A 469 21.44 12.30 18.84
CA GLY A 469 22.45 11.30 19.16
C GLY A 469 22.67 10.34 18.00
N PRO A 470 23.89 9.81 17.80
CA PRO A 470 24.15 8.80 16.78
C PRO A 470 23.31 7.52 16.91
N GLY A 471 23.32 6.67 15.87
CA GLY A 471 22.77 5.32 15.94
C GLY A 471 23.37 4.51 17.11
N GLY A 472 22.53 3.79 17.86
CA GLY A 472 22.98 2.92 18.96
C GLY A 472 23.20 3.59 20.33
N THR A 473 22.98 4.91 20.47
CA THR A 473 23.19 5.63 21.74
C THR A 473 22.05 5.51 22.77
N GLY A 474 21.06 4.66 22.50
CA GLY A 474 19.94 4.44 23.43
C GLY A 474 18.84 5.51 23.41
N LYS A 475 18.68 6.26 22.31
CA LYS A 475 17.56 7.19 22.12
C LYS A 475 16.19 6.54 22.37
N THR A 476 15.93 5.43 21.68
CA THR A 476 14.69 4.65 21.84
C THR A 476 14.54 4.11 23.27
N PHE A 477 15.64 3.79 23.94
CA PHE A 477 15.62 3.37 25.35
C PHE A 477 15.08 4.49 26.25
N LEU A 478 15.58 5.72 26.10
CA LEU A 478 15.09 6.89 26.83
C LEU A 478 13.58 7.13 26.62
N TYR A 479 13.08 7.00 25.38
CA TYR A 479 11.65 7.18 25.10
C TYR A 479 10.77 6.13 25.75
N ARG A 480 11.23 4.87 25.78
CA ARG A 480 10.52 3.81 26.49
C ARG A 480 10.35 4.15 27.97
N VAL A 481 11.39 4.65 28.62
CA VAL A 481 11.32 5.04 30.04
C VAL A 481 10.39 6.25 30.24
N LEU A 482 10.47 7.27 29.37
CA LEU A 482 9.58 8.43 29.42
C LEU A 482 8.10 8.03 29.29
N LEU A 483 7.77 7.25 28.25
CA LEU A 483 6.41 6.77 27.98
C LEU A 483 5.91 5.89 29.13
N ALA A 484 6.72 4.96 29.63
CA ALA A 484 6.37 4.10 30.76
C ALA A 484 6.06 4.92 32.02
N THR A 485 6.87 5.93 32.33
CA THR A 485 6.69 6.78 33.52
C THR A 485 5.40 7.60 33.45
N VAL A 486 5.12 8.21 32.30
CA VAL A 486 3.91 9.04 32.13
C VAL A 486 2.65 8.16 32.18
N ARG A 487 2.66 7.01 31.50
CA ARG A 487 1.53 6.06 31.47
C ARG A 487 1.28 5.40 32.83
N HIS A 488 2.32 5.12 33.61
CA HIS A 488 2.17 4.60 34.97
C HIS A 488 1.47 5.58 35.93
N ARG A 489 1.52 6.88 35.63
CA ARG A 489 0.73 7.91 36.34
C ARG A 489 -0.65 8.14 35.72
N GLU A 490 -1.15 7.18 34.94
CA GLU A 490 -2.47 7.19 34.29
C GLU A 490 -2.70 8.36 33.31
N PHE A 491 -1.63 9.02 32.87
CA PHE A 491 -1.71 10.05 31.84
C PHE A 491 -1.54 9.44 30.44
N ALA A 492 -2.29 9.95 29.47
CA ALA A 492 -2.10 9.59 28.08
C ALA A 492 -0.74 10.09 27.55
N ALA A 493 0.04 9.19 26.97
CA ALA A 493 1.32 9.50 26.32
C ALA A 493 1.37 8.80 24.96
N LEU A 494 1.47 9.58 23.88
CA LEU A 494 1.39 9.08 22.52
C LEU A 494 2.78 8.75 21.99
N ALA A 495 2.99 7.48 21.66
CA ALA A 495 4.20 7.00 21.00
C ALA A 495 3.99 6.98 19.48
N THR A 496 4.79 7.77 18.76
CA THR A 496 4.77 7.83 17.30
C THR A 496 6.16 7.71 16.70
N ALA A 497 6.25 7.24 15.46
CA ALA A 497 7.49 7.22 14.70
C ALA A 497 7.25 7.41 13.20
N SER A 498 8.27 7.84 12.47
CA SER A 498 8.18 8.04 11.01
C SER A 498 8.01 6.72 10.22
N SER A 499 8.51 5.59 10.74
CA SER A 499 8.37 4.27 10.10
C SER A 499 7.63 3.27 10.98
N GLY A 500 6.95 2.29 10.35
CA GLY A 500 6.22 1.24 11.09
C GLY A 500 7.14 0.34 11.92
N VAL A 501 8.36 0.11 11.45
CA VAL A 501 9.36 -0.68 12.18
C VAL A 501 9.80 0.07 13.44
N ALA A 502 10.13 1.36 13.34
CA ALA A 502 10.49 2.17 14.51
C ALA A 502 9.31 2.28 15.50
N ALA A 503 8.09 2.47 15.00
CA ALA A 503 6.90 2.51 15.84
C ALA A 503 6.71 1.21 16.65
N SER A 504 6.99 0.04 16.05
CA SER A 504 6.85 -1.26 16.74
C SER A 504 7.81 -1.47 17.92
N LEU A 505 8.88 -0.68 18.02
CA LEU A 505 9.82 -0.71 19.14
C LEU A 505 9.30 0.01 20.39
N LEU A 506 8.28 0.86 20.23
CA LEU A 506 7.63 1.59 21.31
C LEU A 506 6.33 0.88 21.69
N LEU A 507 6.10 0.67 22.99
CA LEU A 507 4.86 0.08 23.48
C LEU A 507 3.66 0.98 23.07
N GLY A 508 2.67 0.43 22.37
CA GLY A 508 1.55 1.20 21.82
C GLY A 508 1.93 2.17 20.67
N GLY A 509 3.13 2.02 20.11
CA GLY A 509 3.63 2.87 19.04
C GLY A 509 2.85 2.73 17.74
N GLN A 510 2.60 3.86 17.08
CA GLN A 510 2.01 3.90 15.74
C GLN A 510 2.84 4.79 14.81
N THR A 511 2.65 4.65 13.49
CA THR A 511 3.26 5.63 12.58
C THR A 511 2.62 7.01 12.78
N THR A 512 3.41 8.06 12.64
CA THR A 512 2.92 9.44 12.75
C THR A 512 1.78 9.70 11.75
N HIS A 513 1.89 9.15 10.53
CA HIS A 513 0.83 9.17 9.52
C HIS A 513 -0.47 8.52 10.01
N SER A 514 -0.41 7.34 10.62
CA SER A 514 -1.60 6.64 11.13
C SER A 514 -2.23 7.39 12.29
N ARG A 515 -1.40 7.87 13.23
CA ARG A 515 -1.85 8.50 14.48
C ARG A 515 -2.45 9.89 14.25
N PHE A 516 -1.87 10.69 13.36
CA PHE A 516 -2.31 12.08 13.14
C PHE A 516 -3.03 12.27 11.80
N LYS A 517 -3.28 11.20 11.04
CA LYS A 517 -3.93 11.24 9.71
C LYS A 517 -3.24 12.22 8.75
N LEU A 518 -1.91 12.29 8.81
CA LEU A 518 -1.11 13.05 7.85
C LEU A 518 -1.27 12.42 6.46
N THR A 519 -1.55 13.24 5.45
CA THR A 519 -1.58 12.79 4.06
C THR A 519 -0.16 12.46 3.59
N ILE A 520 -0.02 11.43 2.75
CA ILE A 520 1.28 11.02 2.19
C ILE A 520 1.68 11.95 1.04
N GLU A 521 0.68 12.49 0.32
CA GLU A 521 0.88 13.52 -0.70
C GLU A 521 0.80 14.91 -0.04
N ILE A 522 1.88 15.68 -0.19
CA ILE A 522 1.98 17.07 0.29
C ILE A 522 1.53 17.95 -0.87
N ASP A 523 0.30 18.48 -0.81
CA ASP A 523 -0.23 19.49 -1.72
C ASP A 523 -0.24 20.88 -1.06
N GLU A 524 -0.64 21.92 -1.80
CA GLU A 524 -0.73 23.29 -1.27
C GLU A 524 -1.78 23.45 -0.15
N ASN A 525 -2.63 22.43 0.10
CA ASN A 525 -3.66 22.37 1.14
C ASN A 525 -3.34 21.31 2.22
N PHE A 526 -2.06 21.05 2.45
CA PHE A 526 -1.58 20.03 3.38
C PHE A 526 -2.18 20.21 4.79
N SER A 527 -3.10 19.32 5.16
CA SER A 527 -3.81 19.37 6.43
C SER A 527 -4.07 17.97 6.99
N CYS A 528 -4.08 17.88 8.32
CA CYS A 528 -4.44 16.66 9.04
C CYS A 528 -5.97 16.51 9.03
N ASN A 529 -6.49 15.42 8.44
CA ASN A 529 -7.94 15.16 8.38
C ASN A 529 -8.43 14.51 9.69
N ILE A 530 -8.47 15.28 10.77
CA ILE A 530 -9.04 14.86 12.06
C ILE A 530 -10.20 15.81 12.44
N SER A 531 -11.42 15.28 12.50
CA SER A 531 -12.56 16.02 13.04
C SER A 531 -12.36 16.30 14.54
N LYS A 532 -12.63 17.54 14.98
CA LYS A 532 -12.59 17.93 16.41
C LYS A 532 -13.49 17.08 17.31
N GLN A 533 -14.54 16.51 16.73
CA GLN A 533 -15.53 15.67 17.42
C GLN A 533 -15.12 14.19 17.47
N SER A 534 -14.01 13.80 16.83
CA SER A 534 -13.54 12.41 16.82
C SER A 534 -12.96 11.96 18.17
N SER A 535 -13.02 10.65 18.45
CA SER A 535 -12.39 10.05 19.63
C SER A 535 -10.87 10.23 19.64
N LEU A 536 -10.24 10.20 18.46
CA LEU A 536 -8.82 10.50 18.27
C LEU A 536 -8.47 11.94 18.66
N ALA A 537 -9.29 12.93 18.27
CA ALA A 537 -9.12 14.31 18.72
C ALA A 537 -9.22 14.45 20.24
N SER A 538 -10.13 13.69 20.88
CA SER A 538 -10.21 13.63 22.34
C SER A 538 -8.93 13.07 22.96
N LEU A 539 -8.41 11.96 22.42
CA LEU A 539 -7.16 11.37 22.90
C LEU A 539 -5.98 12.35 22.79
N ILE A 540 -5.85 13.05 21.66
CA ILE A 540 -4.77 14.02 21.43
C ILE A 540 -4.88 15.20 22.41
N ARG A 541 -6.11 15.65 22.70
CA ARG A 541 -6.36 16.69 23.71
C ARG A 541 -6.04 16.21 25.13
N ASP A 542 -6.24 14.94 25.45
CA ASP A 542 -5.91 14.37 26.76
C ASP A 542 -4.41 14.06 26.93
N ALA A 543 -3.68 13.84 25.82
CA ALA A 543 -2.27 13.47 25.86
C ALA A 543 -1.40 14.54 26.52
N LYS A 544 -0.55 14.14 27.48
CA LYS A 544 0.44 15.02 28.13
C LYS A 544 1.81 15.00 27.49
N LEU A 545 2.14 13.91 26.81
CA LEU A 545 3.43 13.70 26.14
C LEU A 545 3.17 13.12 24.75
N ILE A 546 3.82 13.69 23.74
CA ILE A 546 3.87 13.15 22.38
C ILE A 546 5.34 12.90 22.04
N VAL A 547 5.68 11.66 21.72
CA VAL A 547 7.02 11.28 21.24
C VAL A 547 6.94 10.97 19.75
N TRP A 548 7.84 11.55 18.96
CA TRP A 548 8.02 11.24 17.54
C TRP A 548 9.45 10.75 17.29
N ASP A 549 9.60 9.43 17.17
CA ASP A 549 10.87 8.77 16.87
C ASP A 549 11.21 8.80 15.36
N GLU A 550 12.50 8.95 15.02
CA GLU A 550 12.98 9.09 13.64
C GLU A 550 12.34 10.26 12.87
N SER A 551 12.09 11.37 13.57
CA SER A 551 11.57 12.61 12.97
C SER A 551 12.53 13.26 11.97
N SER A 552 13.82 12.89 11.97
CA SER A 552 14.78 13.32 10.94
C SER A 552 14.41 12.81 9.53
N MET A 553 13.60 11.75 9.43
CA MET A 553 13.03 11.26 8.18
C MET A 553 11.79 12.05 7.73
N ALA A 554 11.31 13.00 8.52
CA ALA A 554 10.13 13.79 8.19
C ALA A 554 10.52 15.06 7.42
N LYS A 555 9.78 15.36 6.35
CA LYS A 555 9.82 16.67 5.69
C LYS A 555 9.30 17.75 6.62
N LYS A 556 9.79 18.99 6.43
CA LYS A 556 9.46 20.16 7.25
C LYS A 556 7.94 20.37 7.37
N GLU A 557 7.23 20.21 6.26
CA GLU A 557 5.79 20.42 6.14
C GLU A 557 4.99 19.48 7.05
N MET A 558 5.50 18.26 7.32
CA MET A 558 4.85 17.32 8.25
C MET A 558 4.92 17.77 9.71
N ILE A 559 6.02 18.41 10.10
CA ILE A 559 6.16 18.98 11.44
C ILE A 559 5.26 20.20 11.59
N GLU A 560 5.18 21.05 10.55
CA GLU A 560 4.28 22.21 10.51
C GLU A 560 2.80 21.79 10.55
N ALA A 561 2.41 20.74 9.84
CA ALA A 561 1.03 20.22 9.90
C ALA A 561 0.66 19.66 11.27
N LEU A 562 1.61 19.01 11.97
CA LEU A 562 1.38 18.57 13.34
C LEU A 562 1.18 19.78 14.27
N ASP A 563 1.98 20.84 14.12
CA ASP A 563 1.80 22.08 14.88
C ASP A 563 0.43 22.72 14.63
N LEU A 564 0.03 22.85 13.36
CA LEU A 564 -1.28 23.38 12.96
C LEU A 564 -2.44 22.54 13.52
N LEU A 565 -2.35 21.21 13.42
CA LEU A 565 -3.34 20.30 13.99
C LEU A 565 -3.48 20.49 15.50
N LEU A 566 -2.36 20.54 16.24
CA LEU A 566 -2.40 20.67 17.69
C LEU A 566 -2.92 22.04 18.12
N LYS A 567 -2.58 23.11 17.39
CA LYS A 567 -3.15 24.45 17.60
C LYS A 567 -4.66 24.46 17.39
N ASP A 568 -5.14 23.82 16.32
CA ASP A 568 -6.57 23.75 16.01
C ASP A 568 -7.36 22.90 17.03
N LEU A 569 -6.83 21.73 17.42
CA LEU A 569 -7.46 20.85 18.41
C LEU A 569 -7.47 21.45 19.82
N MET A 570 -6.44 22.21 20.18
CA MET A 570 -6.32 22.83 21.51
C MET A 570 -6.90 24.27 21.55
N GLU A 571 -7.39 24.77 20.42
CA GLU A 571 -7.96 26.12 20.27
C GLU A 571 -7.00 27.22 20.78
N THR A 572 -5.72 27.11 20.42
CA THR A 572 -4.67 28.04 20.83
C THR A 572 -3.62 28.23 19.74
N ASN A 573 -3.00 29.41 19.70
CA ASN A 573 -1.90 29.71 18.78
C ASN A 573 -0.50 29.38 19.34
N ILE A 574 -0.43 28.77 20.53
CA ILE A 574 0.82 28.35 21.15
C ILE A 574 1.43 27.20 20.35
N LEU A 575 2.76 27.17 20.24
CA LEU A 575 3.50 26.10 19.58
C LEU A 575 3.06 24.71 20.10
N PHE A 576 2.75 23.81 19.17
CA PHE A 576 2.19 22.47 19.37
C PHE A 576 0.97 22.43 20.29
N GLY A 577 0.12 23.47 20.27
CA GLY A 577 -1.07 23.53 21.12
C GLY A 577 -0.74 23.56 22.62
N GLY A 578 0.48 23.96 23.01
CA GLY A 578 0.96 23.93 24.39
C GLY A 578 1.33 22.53 24.93
N LYS A 579 1.33 21.51 24.08
CA LYS A 579 1.74 20.14 24.45
C LYS A 579 3.24 20.01 24.68
N VAL A 580 3.63 18.95 25.39
CA VAL A 580 5.03 18.53 25.45
C VAL A 580 5.30 17.55 24.32
N VAL A 581 6.11 17.97 23.36
CA VAL A 581 6.48 17.17 22.18
C VAL A 581 7.97 16.88 22.21
N VAL A 582 8.34 15.61 22.06
CA VAL A 582 9.72 15.13 22.03
C VAL A 582 9.98 14.50 20.67
N PHE A 583 10.78 15.18 19.87
CA PHE A 583 11.31 14.69 18.61
C PHE A 583 12.62 13.96 18.84
N SER A 584 12.91 13.00 17.98
CA SER A 584 14.21 12.37 17.90
C SER A 584 14.65 12.17 16.47
N GLY A 585 15.92 11.93 16.29
CA GLY A 585 16.43 11.33 15.08
C GLY A 585 17.93 11.37 15.08
N ASP A 586 18.49 10.96 13.96
CA ASP A 586 19.87 11.22 13.62
C ASP A 586 19.87 11.77 12.21
N PHE A 587 20.10 13.07 12.06
CA PHE A 587 20.16 13.70 10.74
C PHE A 587 21.32 13.16 9.89
N ARG A 588 22.26 12.42 10.50
CA ARG A 588 23.36 11.73 9.83
C ARG A 588 22.94 10.37 9.23
N GLN A 589 21.71 9.91 9.49
CA GLN A 589 21.17 8.67 8.94
C GLN A 589 20.39 8.94 7.63
N THR A 590 19.17 8.45 7.51
CA THR A 590 18.37 8.56 6.29
C THR A 590 17.68 9.92 6.20
N LEU A 591 17.92 10.64 5.10
CA LEU A 591 17.15 11.84 4.74
C LEU A 591 15.66 11.49 4.51
N PRO A 592 14.75 12.47 4.62
CA PRO A 592 13.34 12.27 4.28
C PRO A 592 13.18 11.69 2.87
N VAL A 593 12.29 10.70 2.74
CA VAL A 593 11.98 10.01 1.48
C VAL A 593 11.00 10.83 0.63
#